data_AF-A0A1X7U5W9-F1
#
_entry.id   AF-A0A1X7U5W9-F1
#
_cell.length_a   1.000
_cell.length_b   1.000
_cell.length_c   1.000
_cell.angle_alpha   90.00
_cell.angle_beta   90.00
_cell.angle_gamma   90.00
#
_symmetry.space_group_name_H-M   'P 1'
#
loop_
_entity.id
_entity.type
_entity.pdbx_description
1 polymer ?
#
loop_
_entity_poly.entity_id
_entity_poly.type
_entity_poly.pdbx_seq_one_letter_code
_entity_poly.pdbx_strand_id
1 'polypeptide(L)'
;MSLITFCVMLLSAIVVFSIAAPVNEPEEVISIEYNDTKNESNISKQEPSLLNYIRNLEKRIYETEKEVIRLNELITQHHDETTKNVYRITVNPRPFTEWVSLPLQHTSSIDTFDVNETRYMIITSDFSEMDTKIVSVYKITREGPTHVHNITLPGARTTKSLNINNKVYTAIACENPHNDKNDVHIYTWTDDETLKLLQTFDGARDPTFGRTTSHSIYLALTKNDGEWSTKVYKWDHKDNRFHSIQFQEAIRGAKPNFFLLKNHLWLSTSNKFSSIIYRWNELRSRFQVYQRIPLPSLEAMDLQPMPIESHYFLVATSLEGPSLLLYKWSSFRERFEIFQNIPAFKIKALDSFNINNYGHFIAMVKASDTSAGTKELVFYKFSGAATNDLFQSITADDPSSVKVFHHHHRSILAIGNALSLDLFKLNDA
;
A
#
# COMPACT_ATOMS: atom_id res chain seq x y z
N MET A 1 -13.40 33.91 17.09
CA MET A 1 -12.22 33.01 17.16
C MET A 1 -12.70 31.69 17.74
N SER A 2 -12.54 30.56 17.05
CA SER A 2 -12.99 29.26 17.59
C SER A 2 -12.03 28.80 18.69
N LEU A 3 -12.53 28.01 19.64
CA LEU A 3 -11.71 27.39 20.70
C LEU A 3 -10.50 26.63 20.12
N ILE A 4 -10.64 26.07 18.91
CA ILE A 4 -9.59 25.39 18.15
C ILE A 4 -8.48 26.37 17.74
N THR A 5 -8.83 27.58 17.31
CA THR A 5 -7.84 28.60 16.93
C THR A 5 -7.03 29.06 18.15
N PHE A 6 -7.67 29.12 19.33
CA PHE A 6 -7.02 29.45 20.59
C PHE A 6 -6.07 28.34 21.05
N CYS A 7 -6.48 27.07 20.96
CA CYS A 7 -5.63 25.92 21.33
C CYS A 7 -4.39 25.77 20.43
N VAL A 8 -4.54 25.98 19.11
CA VAL A 8 -3.40 25.93 18.18
C VAL A 8 -2.39 27.04 18.48
N MET A 9 -2.87 28.27 18.75
CA MET A 9 -1.98 29.37 19.12
C MET A 9 -1.28 29.15 20.47
N LEU A 10 -1.99 28.58 21.45
CA LEU A 10 -1.42 28.23 22.76
C LEU A 10 -0.33 27.14 22.64
N LEU A 11 -0.56 26.11 21.82
CA LEU A 11 0.41 25.04 21.57
C LEU A 11 1.65 25.54 20.82
N SER A 12 1.47 26.40 19.81
CA SER A 12 2.62 27.03 19.14
C SER A 12 3.42 27.95 20.07
N ALA A 13 2.75 28.64 21.00
CA ALA A 13 3.43 29.47 22.00
C ALA A 13 4.24 28.61 22.98
N ILE A 14 3.70 27.49 23.46
CA ILE A 14 4.41 26.57 24.37
C ILE A 14 5.67 25.98 23.71
N VAL A 15 5.59 25.57 22.43
CA VAL A 15 6.75 25.03 21.70
C VAL A 15 7.84 26.09 21.50
N VAL A 16 7.47 27.35 21.21
CA VAL A 16 8.43 28.45 21.09
C VAL A 16 9.09 28.79 22.43
N PHE A 17 8.33 28.76 23.54
CA PHE A 17 8.88 29.03 24.88
C PHE A 17 9.76 27.89 25.41
N SER A 18 9.51 26.63 25.03
CA SER A 18 10.39 25.50 25.40
C SER A 18 11.74 25.49 24.68
N ILE A 19 11.84 26.13 23.51
CA ILE A 19 13.11 26.27 22.77
C ILE A 19 13.89 27.52 23.24
N ALA A 20 13.21 28.50 23.84
CA ALA A 20 13.78 29.77 24.27
C ALA A 20 14.13 29.86 25.77
N ALA A 21 13.99 28.79 26.55
CA ALA A 21 14.38 28.80 27.96
C ALA A 21 15.91 29.00 28.07
N PRO A 22 16.40 30.10 28.65
CA PRO A 22 17.82 30.32 28.82
C PRO A 22 18.34 29.30 29.84
N VAL A 23 19.33 28.52 29.41
CA VAL A 23 20.17 27.76 30.33
C VAL A 23 20.92 28.80 31.16
N ASN A 24 20.55 28.95 32.44
CA ASN A 24 21.39 29.67 33.39
C ASN A 24 22.69 28.86 33.55
N GLU A 25 23.72 29.26 32.81
CA GLU A 25 25.07 28.81 33.05
C GLU A 25 25.52 29.33 34.44
N PRO A 26 26.06 28.47 35.32
CA PRO A 26 26.83 28.97 36.44
C PRO A 26 28.12 29.60 35.90
N GLU A 27 28.28 30.91 36.10
CA GLU A 27 29.53 31.63 35.88
C GLU A 27 30.63 31.08 36.81
N GLU A 28 31.37 30.07 36.34
CA GLU A 28 32.75 29.83 36.75
C GLU A 28 33.60 29.78 35.49
N VAL A 29 34.09 30.95 35.09
CA VAL A 29 35.10 31.12 34.05
C VAL A 29 36.42 30.53 34.57
N ILE A 30 36.68 29.27 34.25
CA ILE A 30 38.04 28.72 34.29
C ILE A 30 38.72 29.16 32.99
N SER A 31 39.40 30.31 33.03
CA SER A 31 40.32 30.72 31.98
C SER A 31 41.53 29.78 31.98
N ILE A 32 41.58 28.86 31.01
CA ILE A 32 42.79 28.08 30.73
C ILE A 32 43.63 28.89 29.75
N GLU A 33 44.61 29.64 30.27
CA GLU A 33 45.69 30.19 29.46
C GLU A 33 46.58 29.04 28.96
N TYR A 34 46.64 28.88 27.63
CA TYR A 34 47.53 27.94 26.98
C TYR A 34 48.94 28.55 26.94
N ASN A 35 49.74 28.26 27.97
CA ASN A 35 51.14 28.65 28.01
C ASN A 35 51.98 27.58 27.29
N ASP A 36 52.46 27.95 26.11
CA ASP A 36 53.32 27.14 25.26
C ASP A 36 54.76 27.20 25.79
N THR A 37 55.10 26.40 26.81
CA THR A 37 56.49 26.02 27.09
C THR A 37 56.58 24.78 28.00
N LYS A 38 57.12 23.69 27.44
CA LYS A 38 57.85 22.58 28.08
C LYS A 38 57.38 22.10 29.46
N ASN A 39 56.64 20.97 29.47
CA ASN A 39 56.94 19.84 30.37
C ASN A 39 56.13 18.59 29.99
N GLU A 40 56.70 17.74 29.13
CA GLU A 40 56.25 16.36 28.93
C GLU A 40 56.69 15.49 30.12
N SER A 41 56.02 15.61 31.26
CA SER A 41 55.98 14.56 32.29
C SER A 41 55.06 14.99 33.43
N ASN A 42 53.73 14.90 33.26
CA ASN A 42 52.75 14.71 34.34
C ASN A 42 51.28 14.70 33.89
N ILE A 43 50.98 14.34 32.63
CA ILE A 43 49.60 14.11 32.18
C ILE A 43 49.27 12.63 32.36
N SER A 44 48.98 12.21 33.59
CA SER A 44 48.58 10.82 33.88
C SER A 44 47.59 10.68 35.04
N LYS A 45 47.12 11.77 35.66
CA LYS A 45 46.25 11.66 36.85
C LYS A 45 44.98 12.52 36.86
N GLN A 46 44.59 13.14 35.74
CA GLN A 46 43.42 14.04 35.71
C GLN A 46 42.40 13.77 34.58
N GLU A 47 42.44 12.59 33.95
CA GLU A 47 41.48 12.16 32.92
C GLU A 47 40.20 11.40 33.37
N PRO A 48 40.00 10.95 34.64
CA PRO A 48 38.76 10.25 35.00
C PRO A 48 37.50 11.12 34.95
N SER A 49 37.62 12.44 35.11
CA SER A 49 36.47 13.35 35.26
C SER A 49 35.79 13.66 33.93
N LEU A 50 36.56 13.91 32.87
CA LEU A 50 36.02 14.25 31.55
C LEU A 50 35.34 13.04 30.89
N LEU A 51 35.94 11.86 30.98
CA LEU A 51 35.36 10.63 30.43
C LEU A 51 34.08 10.24 31.16
N ASN A 52 34.04 10.42 32.49
CA ASN A 52 32.80 10.24 33.26
C ASN A 52 31.75 11.29 32.91
N TYR A 53 32.14 12.53 32.64
CA TYR A 53 31.23 13.59 32.20
C TYR A 53 30.62 13.27 30.83
N ILE A 54 31.42 12.83 29.86
CA ILE A 54 30.95 12.41 28.52
C ILE A 54 29.98 11.23 28.63
N ARG A 55 30.31 10.18 29.41
CA ARG A 55 29.39 9.04 29.62
C ARG A 55 28.07 9.46 30.27
N ASN A 56 28.11 10.44 31.17
CA ASN A 56 26.90 10.94 31.83
C ASN A 56 26.03 11.76 30.86
N LEU A 57 26.65 12.51 29.95
CA LEU A 57 25.95 13.20 28.86
C LEU A 57 25.33 12.22 27.86
N GLU A 58 26.07 11.20 27.41
CA GLU A 58 25.54 10.15 26.52
C GLU A 58 24.33 9.44 27.13
N LYS A 59 24.41 9.13 28.43
CA LYS A 59 23.29 8.55 29.17
C LYS A 59 22.08 9.47 29.21
N ARG A 60 22.26 10.77 29.49
CA ARG A 60 21.17 11.76 29.50
C ARG A 60 20.56 11.98 28.12
N ILE A 61 21.37 11.98 27.06
CA ILE A 61 20.89 12.06 25.67
C ILE A 61 20.02 10.85 25.36
N TYR A 62 20.50 9.64 25.66
CA TYR A 62 19.74 8.41 25.44
C TYR A 62 18.42 8.37 26.24
N GLU A 63 18.43 8.82 27.50
CA GLU A 63 17.20 8.94 28.31
C GLU A 63 16.23 9.98 27.73
N THR A 64 16.74 11.09 27.20
CA THR A 64 15.93 12.14 26.57
C THR A 64 15.31 11.65 25.27
N GLU A 65 16.07 10.97 24.41
CA GLU A 65 15.57 10.37 23.18
C GLU A 65 14.44 9.37 23.47
N LYS A 66 14.60 8.56 24.51
CA LYS A 66 13.58 7.61 24.95
C LYS A 66 12.29 8.31 25.40
N GLU A 67 12.39 9.40 26.14
CA GLU A 67 11.22 10.14 26.59
C GLU A 67 10.54 10.91 25.46
N VAL A 68 11.31 11.44 24.50
CA VAL A 68 10.76 12.06 23.27
C VAL A 68 9.97 11.03 22.46
N ILE A 69 10.50 9.81 22.30
CA ILE A 69 9.78 8.71 21.62
C ILE A 69 8.46 8.40 22.34
N ARG A 70 8.50 8.27 23.68
CA ARG A 70 7.33 8.00 24.51
C ARG A 70 6.27 9.10 24.42
N LEU A 71 6.69 10.37 24.46
CA LEU A 71 5.78 11.51 24.31
C LEU A 71 5.15 11.55 22.92
N ASN A 72 5.92 11.25 21.88
CA ASN A 72 5.41 11.18 20.52
C ASN A 72 4.37 10.06 20.35
N GLU A 73 4.54 8.93 21.05
CA GLU A 73 3.53 7.87 21.14
C GLU A 73 2.28 8.30 21.89
N LEU A 74 2.41 8.99 23.03
CA LEU A 74 1.26 9.54 23.75
C LEU A 74 0.49 10.56 22.89
N ILE A 75 1.20 11.40 22.14
CA ILE A 75 0.58 12.33 21.19
C ILE A 75 -0.10 11.56 20.07
N THR A 76 0.52 10.52 19.52
CA THR A 76 -0.08 9.68 18.48
C THR A 76 -1.31 8.93 19.00
N GLN A 77 -1.26 8.40 20.23
CA GLN A 77 -2.36 7.72 20.89
C GLN A 77 -3.51 8.70 21.20
N HIS A 78 -3.20 9.88 21.71
CA HIS A 78 -4.18 10.92 21.97
C HIS A 78 -4.78 11.45 20.67
N HIS A 79 -3.98 11.56 19.61
CA HIS A 79 -4.46 11.84 18.26
C HIS A 79 -5.38 10.72 17.80
N ASP A 80 -5.01 9.44 17.95
CA ASP A 80 -5.84 8.29 17.63
C ASP A 80 -7.17 8.30 18.40
N GLU A 81 -7.18 8.65 19.69
CA GLU A 81 -8.39 8.78 20.50
C GLU A 81 -9.26 9.96 20.07
N THR A 82 -8.65 11.10 19.78
CA THR A 82 -9.35 12.29 19.28
C THR A 82 -9.94 12.02 17.89
N THR A 83 -9.17 11.38 17.03
CA THR A 83 -9.52 10.95 15.68
C THR A 83 -10.61 9.87 15.72
N LYS A 84 -10.56 8.89 16.63
CA LYS A 84 -11.67 7.95 16.91
C LYS A 84 -12.95 8.68 17.33
N ASN A 85 -12.85 9.70 18.18
CA ASN A 85 -13.99 10.49 18.61
C ASN A 85 -14.57 11.36 17.48
N VAL A 86 -13.72 11.87 16.57
CA VAL A 86 -14.14 12.57 15.35
C VAL A 86 -14.80 11.59 14.36
N TYR A 87 -14.27 10.37 14.21
CA TYR A 87 -14.84 9.33 13.33
C TYR A 87 -16.18 8.76 13.82
N ARG A 88 -16.47 8.90 15.13
CA ARG A 88 -17.79 8.60 15.71
C ARG A 88 -18.85 9.65 15.40
N ILE A 89 -18.46 10.90 15.12
CA ILE A 89 -19.39 12.04 14.93
C ILE A 89 -19.65 12.32 13.44
N THR A 90 -18.94 11.66 12.51
CA THR A 90 -19.22 11.78 11.08
C THR A 90 -20.45 10.96 10.70
N VAL A 91 -21.50 11.63 10.21
CA VAL A 91 -22.65 11.01 9.55
C VAL A 91 -22.12 9.94 8.58
N ASN A 92 -22.54 8.69 8.69
CA ASN A 92 -22.12 7.66 7.75
C ASN A 92 -22.54 8.07 6.33
N PRO A 93 -21.71 7.82 5.30
CA PRO A 93 -22.12 8.15 3.94
C PRO A 93 -23.38 7.34 3.60
N ARG A 94 -24.20 7.85 2.69
CA ARG A 94 -25.30 7.06 2.15
C ARG A 94 -24.71 5.83 1.42
N PRO A 95 -25.40 4.68 1.43
CA PRO A 95 -24.91 3.47 0.79
C PRO A 95 -24.68 3.68 -0.71
N PHE A 96 -23.82 2.84 -1.28
CA PHE A 96 -23.65 2.72 -2.72
C PHE A 96 -24.98 2.28 -3.35
N THR A 97 -25.41 2.98 -4.40
CA THR A 97 -26.54 2.60 -5.25
C THR A 97 -26.06 2.27 -6.65
N GLU A 98 -26.76 1.33 -7.28
CA GLU A 98 -26.46 0.93 -8.64
C GLU A 98 -26.52 2.16 -9.58
N TRP A 99 -25.51 2.29 -10.43
CA TRP A 99 -25.44 3.31 -11.46
C TRP A 99 -25.64 2.73 -12.84
N VAL A 100 -24.86 1.71 -13.20
CA VAL A 100 -24.91 1.07 -14.51
C VAL A 100 -24.36 -0.34 -14.41
N SER A 101 -24.98 -1.26 -15.15
CA SER A 101 -24.48 -2.61 -15.34
C SER A 101 -24.03 -2.80 -16.80
N LEU A 102 -22.84 -3.35 -17.00
CA LEU A 102 -22.31 -3.69 -18.32
C LEU A 102 -22.36 -5.21 -18.52
N PRO A 103 -22.71 -5.70 -19.72
CA PRO A 103 -22.79 -7.14 -20.02
C PRO A 103 -21.38 -7.74 -20.24
N LEU A 104 -20.50 -7.60 -19.24
CA LEU A 104 -19.15 -8.13 -19.22
C LEU A 104 -19.10 -9.32 -18.27
N GLN A 105 -19.01 -10.52 -18.84
CA GLN A 105 -19.02 -11.76 -18.07
C GLN A 105 -17.64 -12.07 -17.49
N HIS A 106 -17.61 -12.70 -16.32
CA HIS A 106 -16.41 -13.24 -15.66
C HIS A 106 -15.26 -12.22 -15.56
N THR A 107 -15.54 -11.03 -15.06
CA THR A 107 -14.54 -9.95 -14.95
C THR A 107 -13.46 -10.27 -13.90
N SER A 108 -12.29 -10.73 -14.36
CA SER A 108 -11.21 -11.20 -13.49
C SER A 108 -10.36 -10.09 -12.88
N SER A 109 -10.32 -8.90 -13.49
CA SER A 109 -9.52 -7.78 -13.00
C SER A 109 -10.11 -6.44 -13.44
N ILE A 110 -10.08 -5.48 -12.51
CA ILE A 110 -10.48 -4.09 -12.74
C ILE A 110 -9.35 -3.21 -12.23
N ASP A 111 -8.90 -2.28 -13.06
CA ASP A 111 -8.00 -1.22 -12.63
C ASP A 111 -8.36 0.10 -13.29
N THR A 112 -7.73 1.19 -12.84
CA THR A 112 -8.02 2.53 -13.33
C THR A 112 -6.74 3.32 -13.54
N PHE A 113 -6.76 4.22 -14.51
CA PHE A 113 -5.67 5.16 -14.75
C PHE A 113 -6.20 6.51 -15.23
N ASP A 114 -5.37 7.55 -15.10
CA ASP A 114 -5.69 8.90 -15.54
C ASP A 114 -4.74 9.36 -16.65
N VAL A 115 -5.30 9.99 -17.68
CA VAL A 115 -4.59 10.66 -18.77
C VAL A 115 -5.22 12.03 -18.95
N ASN A 116 -4.43 13.11 -18.83
CA ASN A 116 -4.90 14.48 -18.99
C ASN A 116 -6.21 14.76 -18.21
N GLU A 117 -6.20 14.44 -16.91
CA GLU A 117 -7.35 14.58 -15.98
C GLU A 117 -8.59 13.73 -16.33
N THR A 118 -8.53 12.94 -17.39
CA THR A 118 -9.58 12.00 -17.77
C THR A 118 -9.31 10.64 -17.15
N ARG A 119 -10.31 10.09 -16.46
CA ARG A 119 -10.23 8.75 -15.87
C ARG A 119 -10.68 7.69 -16.85
N TYR A 120 -9.87 6.64 -16.95
CA TYR A 120 -10.16 5.42 -17.68
C TYR A 120 -10.24 4.24 -16.70
N MET A 121 -11.08 3.28 -17.05
CA MET A 121 -11.20 1.99 -16.40
C MET A 121 -10.76 0.92 -17.40
N ILE A 122 -9.88 0.04 -16.97
CA ILE A 122 -9.42 -1.11 -17.74
C ILE A 122 -9.91 -2.39 -17.06
N ILE A 123 -10.52 -3.26 -17.86
CA ILE A 123 -11.20 -4.46 -17.39
C ILE A 123 -10.67 -5.66 -18.15
N THR A 124 -10.35 -6.72 -17.42
CA THR A 124 -10.11 -8.04 -18.00
C THR A 124 -11.36 -8.89 -17.80
N SER A 125 -11.92 -9.41 -18.87
CA SER A 125 -13.16 -10.21 -18.84
C SER A 125 -13.14 -11.30 -19.91
N ASP A 126 -14.15 -12.15 -19.87
CA ASP A 126 -14.33 -13.20 -20.86
C ASP A 126 -15.01 -12.63 -22.10
N PHE A 127 -14.61 -13.13 -23.25
CA PHE A 127 -15.22 -12.85 -24.53
C PHE A 127 -15.70 -14.18 -25.10
N SER A 128 -17.01 -14.43 -25.02
CA SER A 128 -17.69 -15.63 -25.57
C SER A 128 -17.34 -16.98 -24.93
N GLU A 129 -18.06 -18.02 -25.34
CA GLU A 129 -17.97 -19.42 -24.87
C GLU A 129 -16.63 -20.13 -25.21
N MET A 130 -15.68 -19.47 -25.88
CA MET A 130 -14.43 -20.07 -26.39
C MET A 130 -13.15 -19.70 -25.62
N ASP A 131 -13.24 -19.40 -24.32
CA ASP A 131 -12.08 -19.07 -23.45
C ASP A 131 -11.22 -17.87 -23.91
N THR A 132 -11.66 -17.10 -24.91
CA THR A 132 -10.96 -15.89 -25.34
C THR A 132 -11.18 -14.80 -24.29
N LYS A 133 -10.10 -14.29 -23.71
CA LYS A 133 -10.16 -13.15 -22.79
C LYS A 133 -9.97 -11.85 -23.55
N ILE A 134 -10.68 -10.81 -23.12
CA ILE A 134 -10.58 -9.46 -23.67
C ILE A 134 -10.17 -8.49 -22.57
N VAL A 135 -9.30 -7.55 -22.93
CA VAL A 135 -8.97 -6.41 -22.10
C VAL A 135 -9.64 -5.18 -22.70
N SER A 136 -10.67 -4.69 -22.03
CA SER A 136 -11.52 -3.60 -22.48
C SER A 136 -11.20 -2.32 -21.72
N VAL A 137 -11.06 -1.21 -22.44
CA VAL A 137 -10.82 0.11 -21.88
C VAL A 137 -12.06 0.97 -22.06
N TYR A 138 -12.51 1.57 -20.96
CA TYR A 138 -13.64 2.47 -20.90
C TYR A 138 -13.20 3.83 -20.37
N LYS A 139 -13.65 4.90 -21.02
CA LYS A 139 -13.54 6.28 -20.54
C LYS A 139 -14.71 6.58 -19.63
N ILE A 140 -14.42 6.99 -18.40
CA ILE A 140 -15.45 7.31 -17.41
C ILE A 140 -15.93 8.74 -17.63
N THR A 141 -17.22 8.88 -17.94
CA THR A 141 -17.88 10.19 -18.11
C THR A 141 -18.95 10.40 -17.04
N ARG A 142 -19.58 11.57 -17.03
CA ARG A 142 -20.70 11.87 -16.11
C ARG A 142 -21.90 10.96 -16.33
N GLU A 143 -22.19 10.63 -17.59
CA GLU A 143 -23.33 9.80 -18.00
C GLU A 143 -23.07 8.31 -17.77
N GLY A 144 -21.82 7.88 -17.98
CA GLY A 144 -21.48 6.47 -17.87
C GLY A 144 -20.06 6.16 -18.37
N PRO A 145 -19.61 4.91 -18.18
CA PRO A 145 -18.47 4.39 -18.91
C PRO A 145 -18.79 4.34 -20.41
N THR A 146 -17.87 4.84 -21.22
CA THR A 146 -17.93 4.78 -22.70
C THR A 146 -16.81 3.90 -23.18
N HIS A 147 -17.10 2.92 -24.03
CA HIS A 147 -16.09 2.02 -24.57
C HIS A 147 -15.12 2.77 -25.48
N VAL A 148 -13.83 2.44 -25.40
CA VAL A 148 -12.76 3.12 -26.16
C VAL A 148 -11.94 2.14 -26.98
N HIS A 149 -11.41 1.10 -26.34
CA HIS A 149 -10.42 0.23 -26.96
C HIS A 149 -10.50 -1.18 -26.39
N ASN A 150 -10.12 -2.19 -27.19
CA ASN A 150 -10.03 -3.58 -26.78
C ASN A 150 -8.71 -4.19 -27.25
N ILE A 151 -8.14 -5.05 -26.42
CA ILE A 151 -7.11 -6.00 -26.84
C ILE A 151 -7.65 -7.41 -26.60
N THR A 152 -7.62 -8.23 -27.64
CA THR A 152 -7.82 -9.68 -27.50
C THR A 152 -6.49 -10.30 -27.12
N LEU A 153 -6.41 -10.82 -25.89
CA LEU A 153 -5.19 -11.41 -25.37
C LEU A 153 -5.54 -12.72 -24.66
N PRO A 154 -5.26 -13.88 -25.28
CA PRO A 154 -5.61 -15.17 -24.72
C PRO A 154 -5.07 -15.33 -23.29
N GLY A 155 -5.93 -15.82 -22.39
CA GLY A 155 -5.54 -16.08 -21.01
C GLY A 155 -5.30 -14.83 -20.15
N ALA A 156 -5.61 -13.61 -20.62
CA ALA A 156 -5.51 -12.41 -19.79
C ALA A 156 -6.30 -12.59 -18.47
N ARG A 157 -5.64 -12.31 -17.35
CA ARG A 157 -6.17 -12.54 -16.01
C ARG A 157 -6.11 -11.32 -15.11
N THR A 158 -4.99 -10.62 -15.12
CA THR A 158 -4.75 -9.47 -14.22
C THR A 158 -4.21 -8.28 -14.98
N THR A 159 -4.76 -7.11 -14.72
CA THR A 159 -4.27 -5.84 -15.24
C THR A 159 -3.80 -4.93 -14.12
N LYS A 160 -2.66 -4.27 -14.31
CA LYS A 160 -2.18 -3.19 -13.44
C LYS A 160 -1.64 -2.03 -14.25
N SER A 161 -2.03 -0.82 -13.90
CA SER A 161 -1.63 0.40 -14.59
C SER A 161 -0.81 1.32 -13.69
N LEU A 162 0.14 2.02 -14.29
CA LEU A 162 0.97 3.04 -13.65
C LEU A 162 1.12 4.24 -14.60
N ASN A 163 1.01 5.45 -14.04
CA ASN A 163 1.38 6.67 -14.75
C ASN A 163 2.84 7.04 -14.48
N ILE A 164 3.62 7.23 -15.54
CA ILE A 164 5.00 7.68 -15.54
C ILE A 164 5.07 8.92 -16.44
N ASN A 165 5.33 10.09 -15.87
CA ASN A 165 5.49 11.35 -16.61
C ASN A 165 4.35 11.63 -17.60
N ASN A 166 3.09 11.55 -17.14
CA ASN A 166 1.87 11.70 -17.94
C ASN A 166 1.63 10.62 -19.01
N LYS A 167 2.45 9.57 -19.05
CA LYS A 167 2.26 8.43 -19.93
C LYS A 167 1.83 7.22 -19.11
N VAL A 168 0.82 6.51 -19.58
CA VAL A 168 0.30 5.33 -18.90
C VAL A 168 0.97 4.08 -19.44
N TYR A 169 1.33 3.21 -18.52
CA TYR A 169 1.86 1.88 -18.78
C TYR A 169 0.97 0.86 -18.07
N THR A 170 0.59 -0.18 -18.79
CA THR A 170 -0.31 -1.21 -18.29
C THR A 170 0.37 -2.57 -18.44
N ALA A 171 0.56 -3.26 -17.33
CA ALA A 171 0.95 -4.66 -17.32
C ALA A 171 -0.29 -5.55 -17.38
N ILE A 172 -0.29 -6.51 -18.29
CA ILE A 172 -1.33 -7.52 -18.45
C ILE A 172 -0.69 -8.89 -18.27
N ALA A 173 -1.11 -9.62 -17.24
CA ALA A 173 -0.68 -10.98 -16.99
C ALA A 173 -1.62 -11.97 -17.69
N CYS A 174 -1.03 -12.91 -18.42
CA CYS A 174 -1.71 -13.94 -19.19
C CYS A 174 -1.33 -15.32 -18.67
N GLU A 175 -2.31 -16.21 -18.58
CA GLU A 175 -2.15 -17.60 -18.19
C GLU A 175 -2.70 -18.47 -19.31
N ASN A 176 -1.81 -19.18 -20.01
CA ASN A 176 -2.22 -20.07 -21.10
C ASN A 176 -2.75 -21.38 -20.50
N PRO A 177 -4.06 -21.69 -20.69
CA PRO A 177 -4.67 -22.87 -20.10
C PRO A 177 -4.16 -24.19 -20.68
N HIS A 178 -3.48 -24.18 -21.83
CA HIS A 178 -3.06 -25.40 -22.53
C HIS A 178 -1.62 -25.84 -22.25
N ASN A 179 -0.76 -24.96 -21.73
CA ASN A 179 0.66 -25.27 -21.56
C ASN A 179 1.32 -24.66 -20.32
N ASP A 180 0.53 -24.13 -19.37
CA ASP A 180 1.00 -23.45 -18.15
C ASP A 180 2.01 -22.32 -18.40
N LYS A 181 2.17 -21.85 -19.64
CA LYS A 181 2.98 -20.67 -19.93
C LYS A 181 2.23 -19.45 -19.46
N ASN A 182 2.90 -18.70 -18.60
CA ASN A 182 2.38 -17.45 -18.08
C ASN A 182 3.26 -16.33 -18.59
N ASP A 183 2.69 -15.30 -19.18
CA ASP A 183 3.45 -14.19 -19.73
C ASP A 183 2.89 -12.87 -19.20
N VAL A 184 3.75 -11.87 -19.06
CA VAL A 184 3.33 -10.50 -18.74
C VAL A 184 3.68 -9.58 -19.89
N HIS A 185 2.69 -8.89 -20.41
CA HIS A 185 2.83 -7.91 -21.48
C HIS A 185 2.67 -6.51 -20.93
N ILE A 186 3.65 -5.64 -21.18
CA ILE A 186 3.59 -4.21 -20.87
C ILE A 186 3.13 -3.47 -22.11
N TYR A 187 2.03 -2.76 -21.99
CA TYR A 187 1.49 -1.85 -22.98
C TYR A 187 1.72 -0.42 -22.54
N THR A 188 1.72 0.49 -23.50
CA THR A 188 1.66 1.93 -23.25
C THR A 188 0.44 2.53 -23.92
N TRP A 189 -0.22 3.45 -23.21
CA TRP A 189 -1.31 4.23 -23.76
C TRP A 189 -0.77 5.30 -24.71
N THR A 190 -1.41 5.45 -25.86
CA THR A 190 -1.04 6.43 -26.88
C THR A 190 -2.12 7.48 -27.12
N ASP A 191 -1.74 8.58 -27.79
CA ASP A 191 -2.60 9.74 -28.02
C ASP A 191 -3.83 9.43 -28.90
N ASP A 192 -3.78 8.32 -29.65
CA ASP A 192 -4.90 7.76 -30.42
C ASP A 192 -5.88 6.93 -29.55
N GLU A 193 -5.77 7.04 -28.23
CA GLU A 193 -6.57 6.30 -27.23
C GLU A 193 -6.47 4.76 -27.40
N THR A 194 -5.27 4.25 -27.75
CA THR A 194 -5.00 2.81 -27.88
C THR A 194 -3.88 2.33 -26.96
N LEU A 195 -3.81 1.02 -26.75
CA LEU A 195 -2.72 0.35 -26.03
C LEU A 195 -1.74 -0.29 -27.02
N LYS A 196 -0.48 0.14 -26.99
CA LYS A 196 0.59 -0.42 -27.84
C LYS A 196 1.56 -1.26 -27.01
N LEU A 197 1.81 -2.48 -27.46
CA LEU A 197 2.74 -3.40 -26.80
C LEU A 197 4.16 -2.79 -26.79
N LEU A 198 4.78 -2.79 -25.63
CA LEU A 198 6.11 -2.23 -25.39
C LEU A 198 7.14 -3.30 -25.03
N GLN A 199 6.78 -4.23 -24.15
CA GLN A 199 7.69 -5.25 -23.63
C GLN A 199 6.92 -6.50 -23.21
N THR A 200 7.54 -7.67 -23.34
CA THR A 200 6.97 -8.95 -22.88
C THR A 200 7.95 -9.63 -21.93
N PHE A 201 7.42 -10.31 -20.92
CA PHE A 201 8.15 -11.11 -19.94
C PHE A 201 7.60 -12.53 -19.93
N ASP A 202 8.37 -13.46 -20.47
CA ASP A 202 7.96 -14.86 -20.53
C ASP A 202 8.07 -15.54 -19.15
N GLY A 203 7.17 -16.46 -18.85
CA GLY A 203 7.17 -17.22 -17.60
C GLY A 203 6.85 -16.38 -16.35
N ALA A 204 6.19 -15.22 -16.52
CA ALA A 204 5.92 -14.24 -15.47
C ALA A 204 4.43 -14.12 -15.12
N ARG A 205 4.14 -13.69 -13.89
CA ARG A 205 2.81 -13.48 -13.32
C ARG A 205 2.81 -12.30 -12.34
N ASP A 206 1.62 -11.90 -11.93
CA ASP A 206 1.35 -11.02 -10.79
C ASP A 206 2.15 -9.70 -10.81
N PRO A 207 2.03 -8.90 -11.88
CA PRO A 207 2.78 -7.66 -11.98
C PRO A 207 2.33 -6.64 -10.95
N THR A 208 3.30 -6.04 -10.26
CA THR A 208 3.08 -4.89 -9.40
C THR A 208 4.11 -3.81 -9.67
N PHE A 209 3.64 -2.57 -9.78
CA PHE A 209 4.49 -1.39 -9.95
C PHE A 209 4.83 -0.73 -8.63
N GLY A 210 6.04 -0.19 -8.53
CA GLY A 210 6.53 0.57 -7.39
C GLY A 210 7.23 1.85 -7.86
N ARG A 211 7.19 2.90 -7.05
CA ARG A 211 7.87 4.15 -7.35
C ARG A 211 8.50 4.71 -6.08
N THR A 212 9.77 5.13 -6.17
CA THR A 212 10.44 5.84 -5.09
C THR A 212 9.99 7.30 -5.02
N THR A 213 10.27 7.96 -3.90
CA THR A 213 10.09 9.42 -3.75
C THR A 213 10.94 10.22 -4.74
N SER A 214 12.09 9.66 -5.15
CA SER A 214 12.95 10.16 -6.23
C SER A 214 12.44 9.86 -7.65
N HIS A 215 11.21 9.38 -7.81
CA HIS A 215 10.56 9.09 -9.10
C HIS A 215 11.15 7.93 -9.91
N SER A 216 12.09 7.15 -9.36
CA SER A 216 12.52 5.89 -9.97
C SER A 216 11.37 4.88 -9.94
N ILE A 217 11.15 4.18 -11.05
CA ILE A 217 10.05 3.23 -11.22
C ILE A 217 10.57 1.80 -11.28
N TYR A 218 9.81 0.91 -10.64
CA TYR A 218 10.12 -0.49 -10.51
C TYR A 218 8.90 -1.34 -10.88
N LEU A 219 9.18 -2.54 -11.36
CA LEU A 219 8.20 -3.59 -11.64
C LEU A 219 8.66 -4.86 -10.93
N ALA A 220 7.76 -5.50 -10.18
CA ALA A 220 7.99 -6.80 -9.59
C ALA A 220 7.07 -7.81 -10.26
N LEU A 221 7.63 -8.95 -10.66
CA LEU A 221 6.93 -10.06 -11.30
C LEU A 221 7.23 -11.34 -10.52
N THR A 222 6.23 -12.20 -10.33
CA THR A 222 6.48 -13.58 -9.92
C THR A 222 6.84 -14.40 -11.14
N LYS A 223 8.00 -15.08 -11.13
CA LYS A 223 8.54 -15.81 -12.29
C LYS A 223 8.80 -17.27 -11.94
N ASN A 224 8.56 -18.16 -12.91
CA ASN A 224 8.89 -19.57 -12.82
C ASN A 224 10.03 -19.93 -13.79
N ASP A 225 11.28 -19.81 -13.32
CA ASP A 225 12.49 -20.15 -14.11
C ASP A 225 13.10 -21.49 -13.66
N GLY A 226 12.28 -22.40 -13.13
CA GLY A 226 12.69 -23.66 -12.48
C GLY A 226 12.39 -23.68 -10.99
N GLU A 227 12.52 -22.53 -10.34
CA GLU A 227 12.00 -22.24 -9.00
C GLU A 227 11.21 -20.93 -9.03
N TRP A 228 10.20 -20.82 -8.16
CA TRP A 228 9.39 -19.62 -8.05
C TRP A 228 10.20 -18.50 -7.39
N SER A 229 10.22 -17.34 -8.03
CA SER A 229 10.95 -16.17 -7.53
C SER A 229 10.18 -14.88 -7.83
N THR A 230 10.39 -13.85 -7.03
CA THR A 230 10.03 -12.48 -7.38
C THR A 230 11.22 -11.85 -8.10
N LYS A 231 11.06 -11.44 -9.36
CA LYS A 231 12.04 -10.65 -10.09
C LYS A 231 11.66 -9.18 -10.06
N VAL A 232 12.63 -8.34 -9.73
CA VAL A 232 12.50 -6.88 -9.68
C VAL A 232 13.24 -6.28 -10.87
N TYR A 233 12.52 -5.43 -11.59
CA TYR A 233 13.00 -4.68 -12.73
C TYR A 233 12.94 -3.19 -12.41
N LYS A 234 13.89 -2.42 -12.96
CA LYS A 234 13.92 -0.96 -12.89
C LYS A 234 13.65 -0.39 -14.28
N TRP A 235 12.86 0.68 -14.33
CA TRP A 235 12.61 1.43 -15.55
C TRP A 235 13.87 2.19 -15.98
N ASP A 236 14.29 2.01 -17.23
CA ASP A 236 15.31 2.82 -17.88
C ASP A 236 14.65 3.85 -18.80
N HIS A 237 14.86 5.12 -18.51
CA HIS A 237 14.34 6.24 -19.29
C HIS A 237 14.99 6.38 -20.67
N LYS A 238 16.20 5.84 -20.88
CA LYS A 238 16.89 5.90 -22.18
C LYS A 238 16.27 4.91 -23.17
N ASP A 239 16.04 3.70 -22.70
CA ASP A 239 15.52 2.59 -23.50
C ASP A 239 13.99 2.54 -23.51
N ASN A 240 13.33 3.25 -22.58
CA ASN A 240 11.90 3.12 -22.29
C ASN A 240 11.48 1.67 -22.05
N ARG A 241 12.27 0.96 -21.24
CA ARG A 241 12.05 -0.46 -20.91
C ARG A 241 12.45 -0.77 -19.47
N PHE A 242 11.96 -1.90 -18.99
CA PHE A 242 12.31 -2.44 -17.69
C PHE A 242 13.49 -3.41 -17.80
N HIS A 243 14.51 -3.21 -16.98
CA HIS A 243 15.69 -4.07 -16.89
C HIS A 243 15.75 -4.76 -15.53
N SER A 244 16.04 -6.06 -15.52
CA SER A 244 16.14 -6.83 -14.28
C SER A 244 17.30 -6.31 -13.43
N ILE A 245 17.04 -6.06 -12.15
CA ILE A 245 18.07 -5.60 -11.20
C ILE A 245 18.28 -6.57 -10.04
N GLN A 246 17.27 -7.38 -9.71
CA GLN A 246 17.32 -8.25 -8.55
C GLN A 246 16.29 -9.37 -8.65
N PHE A 247 16.50 -10.45 -7.89
CA PHE A 247 15.47 -11.45 -7.60
C PHE A 247 15.40 -11.73 -6.09
N GLN A 248 14.26 -12.25 -5.65
CA GLN A 248 13.98 -12.75 -4.30
C GLN A 248 13.30 -14.11 -4.39
N GLU A 249 13.48 -14.96 -3.38
CA GLU A 249 12.72 -16.21 -3.28
C GLU A 249 11.22 -15.92 -3.18
N ALA A 250 10.42 -16.74 -3.87
CA ALA A 250 8.98 -16.72 -3.76
C ALA A 250 8.42 -18.15 -3.81
N ILE A 251 7.13 -18.29 -3.57
CA ILE A 251 6.39 -19.51 -3.89
C ILE A 251 5.37 -19.23 -4.98
N ARG A 252 4.89 -20.29 -5.63
CA ARG A 252 3.82 -20.20 -6.62
C ARG A 252 2.61 -19.50 -6.04
N GLY A 253 2.09 -18.52 -6.77
CA GLY A 253 0.85 -17.81 -6.43
C GLY A 253 0.99 -16.72 -5.37
N ALA A 254 2.18 -16.51 -4.79
CA ALA A 254 2.41 -15.35 -3.94
C ALA A 254 2.60 -14.09 -4.80
N LYS A 255 1.83 -13.05 -4.50
CA LYS A 255 1.90 -11.78 -5.20
C LYS A 255 2.88 -10.80 -4.53
N PRO A 256 3.88 -10.27 -5.25
CA PRO A 256 4.73 -9.22 -4.73
C PRO A 256 3.96 -7.90 -4.66
N ASN A 257 4.15 -7.13 -3.58
CA ASN A 257 3.54 -5.81 -3.48
C ASN A 257 4.55 -4.73 -3.08
N PHE A 258 4.57 -3.63 -3.83
CA PHE A 258 5.33 -2.45 -3.45
C PHE A 258 4.50 -1.53 -2.56
N PHE A 259 5.17 -0.86 -1.63
CA PHE A 259 4.56 0.20 -0.83
C PHE A 259 5.57 1.25 -0.39
N LEU A 260 5.07 2.45 -0.12
CA LEU A 260 5.85 3.53 0.47
C LEU A 260 5.58 3.57 1.98
N LEU A 261 6.65 3.59 2.77
CA LEU A 261 6.59 3.77 4.21
C LEU A 261 7.76 4.69 4.61
N LYS A 262 7.43 5.80 5.27
CA LYS A 262 8.40 6.84 5.68
C LYS A 262 9.34 7.25 4.53
N ASN A 263 8.79 7.56 3.35
CA ASN A 263 9.54 7.96 2.14
C ASN A 263 10.53 6.93 1.57
N HIS A 264 10.53 5.70 2.08
CA HIS A 264 11.28 4.60 1.50
C HIS A 264 10.35 3.69 0.70
N LEU A 265 10.86 3.13 -0.39
CA LEU A 265 10.18 2.07 -1.13
C LEU A 265 10.44 0.72 -0.46
N TRP A 266 9.38 -0.04 -0.30
CA TRP A 266 9.38 -1.36 0.31
C TRP A 266 8.72 -2.36 -0.63
N LEU A 267 9.10 -3.62 -0.49
CA LEU A 267 8.57 -4.74 -1.26
C LEU A 267 8.20 -5.85 -0.28
N SER A 268 6.97 -6.35 -0.35
CA SER A 268 6.58 -7.60 0.30
C SER A 268 6.60 -8.74 -0.72
N THR A 269 7.12 -9.89 -0.31
CA THR A 269 7.00 -11.17 -1.02
C THR A 269 6.66 -12.26 0.00
N SER A 270 6.34 -13.46 -0.48
CA SER A 270 6.11 -14.61 0.39
C SER A 270 6.80 -15.86 -0.16
N ASN A 271 7.38 -16.64 0.76
CA ASN A 271 7.91 -17.97 0.51
C ASN A 271 7.16 -19.02 1.33
N LYS A 272 7.63 -20.27 1.30
CA LYS A 272 6.96 -21.41 1.96
C LYS A 272 6.76 -21.25 3.47
N PHE A 273 7.59 -20.45 4.13
CA PHE A 273 7.65 -20.41 5.60
C PHE A 273 7.35 -19.02 6.17
N SER A 274 7.47 -17.98 5.35
CA SER A 274 7.41 -16.59 5.81
C SER A 274 6.98 -15.67 4.69
N SER A 275 6.25 -14.62 5.06
CA SER A 275 6.25 -13.40 4.27
C SER A 275 7.48 -12.57 4.62
N ILE A 276 8.12 -12.01 3.60
CA ILE A 276 9.36 -11.25 3.73
C ILE A 276 9.11 -9.82 3.29
N ILE A 277 9.47 -8.89 4.15
CA ILE A 277 9.43 -7.45 3.87
C ILE A 277 10.85 -7.00 3.59
N TYR A 278 11.04 -6.37 2.44
CA TYR A 278 12.29 -5.79 2.00
C TYR A 278 12.20 -4.27 1.98
N ARG A 279 13.30 -3.60 2.33
CA ARG A 279 13.48 -2.15 2.20
C ARG A 279 14.44 -1.86 1.05
N TRP A 280 14.11 -0.90 0.19
CA TRP A 280 15.03 -0.38 -0.81
C TRP A 280 16.20 0.34 -0.13
N ASN A 281 17.42 -0.07 -0.44
CA ASN A 281 18.63 0.61 -0.03
C ASN A 281 19.20 1.39 -1.22
N GLU A 282 19.10 2.72 -1.17
CA GLU A 282 19.58 3.62 -2.23
C GLU A 282 21.10 3.46 -2.47
N LEU A 283 21.90 3.42 -1.40
CA LEU A 283 23.36 3.31 -1.48
C LEU A 283 23.82 2.02 -2.16
N ARG A 284 23.08 0.92 -1.95
CA ARG A 284 23.39 -0.39 -2.53
C ARG A 284 22.58 -0.70 -3.79
N SER A 285 21.65 0.19 -4.16
CA SER A 285 20.72 0.02 -5.27
C SER A 285 20.05 -1.37 -5.30
N ARG A 286 19.62 -1.85 -4.13
CA ARG A 286 18.95 -3.16 -3.99
C ARG A 286 17.99 -3.21 -2.81
N PHE A 287 16.99 -4.07 -2.91
CA PHE A 287 16.12 -4.46 -1.80
C PHE A 287 16.87 -5.37 -0.81
N GLN A 288 16.78 -5.03 0.47
CA GLN A 288 17.36 -5.83 1.56
C GLN A 288 16.27 -6.31 2.50
N VAL A 289 16.39 -7.55 2.98
CA VAL A 289 15.45 -8.09 3.97
C VAL A 289 15.46 -7.19 5.19
N TYR A 290 14.27 -6.76 5.58
CA TYR A 290 14.05 -5.93 6.76
C TYR A 290 13.34 -6.72 7.86
N GLN A 291 12.26 -7.42 7.51
CA GLN A 291 11.47 -8.19 8.45
C GLN A 291 11.00 -9.50 7.82
N ARG A 292 10.98 -10.58 8.61
CA ARG A 292 10.28 -11.82 8.27
C ARG A 292 9.07 -11.97 9.18
N ILE A 293 7.92 -12.23 8.57
CA ILE A 293 6.66 -12.50 9.25
C ILE A 293 6.42 -14.01 9.08
N PRO A 294 6.47 -14.80 10.17
CA PRO A 294 6.20 -16.23 10.10
C PRO A 294 4.77 -16.48 9.64
N LEU A 295 4.59 -17.47 8.76
CA LEU A 295 3.26 -17.89 8.34
C LEU A 295 2.72 -18.91 9.36
N PRO A 296 1.54 -18.67 9.97
CA PRO A 296 0.92 -19.61 10.90
C PRO A 296 0.50 -20.95 10.26
N SER A 297 0.40 -21.03 8.93
CA SER A 297 0.15 -22.26 8.16
C SER A 297 1.06 -22.31 6.93
N LEU A 298 1.26 -23.49 6.34
CA LEU A 298 2.11 -23.76 5.16
C LEU A 298 1.57 -23.16 3.84
N GLU A 299 0.67 -22.17 3.92
CA GLU A 299 -0.01 -21.57 2.79
C GLU A 299 0.61 -20.23 2.40
N ALA A 300 0.55 -19.91 1.10
CA ALA A 300 0.95 -18.60 0.63
C ALA A 300 0.06 -17.52 1.24
N MET A 301 0.67 -16.59 1.99
CA MET A 301 0.00 -15.34 2.36
C MET A 301 0.35 -14.25 1.37
N ASP A 302 -0.66 -13.55 0.87
CA ASP A 302 -0.44 -12.28 0.17
C ASP A 302 -0.44 -11.15 1.21
N LEU A 303 0.71 -10.46 1.31
CA LEU A 303 0.85 -9.23 2.08
C LEU A 303 0.55 -8.02 1.21
N GLN A 304 -0.69 -7.54 1.28
CA GLN A 304 -1.12 -6.37 0.55
C GLN A 304 -1.01 -5.11 1.41
N PRO A 305 -0.35 -4.05 0.92
CA PRO A 305 -0.32 -2.77 1.61
C PRO A 305 -1.69 -2.09 1.57
N MET A 306 -2.08 -1.59 2.73
CA MET A 306 -3.30 -0.83 2.95
C MET A 306 -2.92 0.47 3.66
N PRO A 307 -2.63 1.55 2.92
CA PRO A 307 -2.38 2.85 3.54
C PRO A 307 -3.69 3.35 4.14
N ILE A 308 -3.69 3.57 5.46
CA ILE A 308 -4.83 4.10 6.21
C ILE A 308 -4.37 5.38 6.91
N GLU A 309 -4.66 6.53 6.32
CA GLU A 309 -4.32 7.86 6.84
C GLU A 309 -2.83 8.00 7.17
N SER A 310 -2.50 8.36 8.41
CA SER A 310 -1.15 8.45 8.97
C SER A 310 -0.55 7.09 9.34
N HIS A 311 -1.31 6.00 9.21
CA HIS A 311 -0.91 4.65 9.58
C HIS A 311 -0.65 3.77 8.37
N TYR A 312 0.29 2.86 8.56
CA TYR A 312 0.68 1.89 7.55
C TYR A 312 0.25 0.52 8.00
N PHE A 313 -0.65 -0.09 7.23
CA PHE A 313 -1.10 -1.44 7.47
C PHE A 313 -0.69 -2.38 6.35
N LEU A 314 -0.44 -3.63 6.72
CA LEU A 314 -0.34 -4.75 5.79
C LEU A 314 -1.47 -5.71 6.11
N VAL A 315 -2.22 -6.09 5.09
CA VAL A 315 -3.24 -7.12 5.18
C VAL A 315 -2.60 -8.43 4.73
N ALA A 316 -2.59 -9.44 5.59
CA ALA A 316 -2.21 -10.79 5.24
C ALA A 316 -3.48 -11.62 4.99
N THR A 317 -3.63 -12.08 3.75
CA THR A 317 -4.71 -13.00 3.36
C THR A 317 -4.12 -14.39 3.12
N SER A 318 -4.76 -15.42 3.65
CA SER A 318 -4.45 -16.83 3.37
C SER A 318 -5.54 -17.38 2.45
N LEU A 319 -5.16 -18.25 1.50
CA LEU A 319 -6.11 -18.85 0.55
C LEU A 319 -7.16 -19.73 1.24
N GLU A 320 -6.79 -20.45 2.31
CA GLU A 320 -7.72 -21.36 3.02
C GLU A 320 -7.84 -21.04 4.52
N GLY A 321 -7.19 -19.97 4.98
CA GLY A 321 -7.22 -19.57 6.38
C GLY A 321 -8.58 -19.05 6.84
N PRO A 322 -8.95 -19.25 8.12
CA PRO A 322 -10.24 -18.80 8.66
C PRO A 322 -10.32 -17.28 8.87
N SER A 323 -9.18 -16.58 8.73
CA SER A 323 -8.99 -15.21 9.19
C SER A 323 -8.07 -14.42 8.28
N LEU A 324 -8.34 -13.13 8.21
CA LEU A 324 -7.44 -12.10 7.70
C LEU A 324 -6.67 -11.49 8.89
N LEU A 325 -5.34 -11.38 8.75
CA LEU A 325 -4.50 -10.73 9.75
C LEU A 325 -4.12 -9.34 9.30
N LEU A 326 -4.41 -8.35 10.13
CA LEU A 326 -4.03 -6.97 9.91
C LEU A 326 -2.79 -6.65 10.73
N TYR A 327 -1.72 -6.24 10.06
CA TYR A 327 -0.48 -5.81 10.69
C TYR A 327 -0.39 -4.28 10.66
N LYS A 328 -0.03 -3.64 11.78
CA LYS A 328 0.22 -2.20 11.88
C LYS A 328 1.72 -1.96 12.01
N TRP A 329 2.23 -0.93 11.33
CA TRP A 329 3.60 -0.47 11.55
C TRP A 329 3.75 0.15 12.95
N SER A 330 4.64 -0.42 13.77
CA SER A 330 5.05 0.13 15.05
C SER A 330 6.21 1.09 14.84
N SER A 331 6.01 2.38 15.13
CA SER A 331 7.09 3.38 15.11
C SER A 331 8.14 3.12 16.18
N PHE A 332 7.73 2.59 17.34
CA PHE A 332 8.61 2.25 18.47
C PHE A 332 9.60 1.14 18.14
N ARG A 333 9.06 0.04 17.60
CA ARG A 333 9.84 -1.18 17.31
C ARG A 333 10.36 -1.23 15.88
N GLU A 334 10.02 -0.21 15.09
CA GLU A 334 10.29 -0.13 13.66
C GLU A 334 10.00 -1.43 12.92
N ARG A 335 8.79 -1.98 13.11
CA ARG A 335 8.39 -3.23 12.46
C ARG A 335 6.89 -3.35 12.37
N PHE A 336 6.41 -4.19 11.46
CA PHE A 336 5.00 -4.56 11.41
C PHE A 336 4.67 -5.55 12.53
N GLU A 337 3.57 -5.30 13.23
CA GLU A 337 3.08 -6.15 14.31
C GLU A 337 1.61 -6.48 14.10
N ILE A 338 1.18 -7.65 14.56
CA ILE A 338 -0.24 -8.04 14.48
C ILE A 338 -1.05 -7.02 15.26
N PHE A 339 -2.00 -6.39 14.57
CA PHE A 339 -2.91 -5.40 15.12
C PHE A 339 -4.30 -6.00 15.35
N GLN A 340 -4.83 -6.72 14.36
CA GLN A 340 -6.15 -7.32 14.46
C GLN A 340 -6.21 -8.65 13.70
N ASN A 341 -7.03 -9.58 14.19
CA ASN A 341 -7.47 -10.76 13.47
C ASN A 341 -8.95 -10.58 13.13
N ILE A 342 -9.27 -10.59 11.84
CA ILE A 342 -10.64 -10.44 11.33
C ILE A 342 -11.09 -11.82 10.84
N PRO A 343 -12.12 -12.44 11.44
CA PRO A 343 -12.73 -13.64 10.91
C PRO A 343 -13.26 -13.37 9.50
N ALA A 344 -12.69 -14.03 8.51
CA ALA A 344 -13.00 -13.78 7.11
C ALA A 344 -12.73 -15.06 6.31
N PHE A 345 -13.76 -15.90 6.25
CA PHE A 345 -13.66 -17.21 5.61
C PHE A 345 -13.60 -17.02 4.08
N LYS A 346 -12.52 -17.53 3.46
CA LYS A 346 -12.35 -17.59 1.99
C LYS A 346 -12.57 -16.26 1.27
N ILE A 347 -11.76 -15.25 1.60
CA ILE A 347 -11.74 -13.97 0.86
C ILE A 347 -11.26 -14.22 -0.56
N LYS A 348 -12.05 -13.82 -1.57
CA LYS A 348 -11.68 -13.94 -2.99
C LYS A 348 -10.98 -12.69 -3.52
N ALA A 349 -11.41 -11.52 -3.06
CA ALA A 349 -10.88 -10.22 -3.45
C ALA A 349 -11.05 -9.21 -2.31
N LEU A 350 -10.13 -8.26 -2.23
CA LEU A 350 -10.12 -7.18 -1.25
C LEU A 350 -9.60 -5.90 -1.89
N ASP A 351 -10.23 -4.78 -1.55
CA ASP A 351 -9.72 -3.45 -1.85
C ASP A 351 -9.91 -2.52 -0.65
N SER A 352 -9.05 -1.51 -0.56
CA SER A 352 -9.09 -0.52 0.51
C SER A 352 -9.10 0.88 -0.08
N PHE A 353 -9.95 1.74 0.43
CA PHE A 353 -10.15 3.06 -0.17
C PHE A 353 -10.58 4.07 0.88
N ASN A 354 -10.41 5.34 0.52
CA ASN A 354 -10.94 6.45 1.26
C ASN A 354 -12.26 6.89 0.67
N ILE A 355 -13.20 7.32 1.50
CA ILE A 355 -14.37 8.04 1.03
C ILE A 355 -14.32 9.46 1.59
N ASN A 356 -13.75 10.40 0.84
CA ASN A 356 -13.71 11.83 1.16
C ASN A 356 -13.55 12.09 2.68
N ASN A 357 -14.53 12.76 3.30
CA ASN A 357 -14.52 13.11 4.73
C ASN A 357 -15.05 12.01 5.65
N TYR A 358 -15.46 10.86 5.12
CA TYR A 358 -16.08 9.77 5.89
C TYR A 358 -15.07 8.77 6.46
N GLY A 359 -13.84 8.79 5.96
CA GLY A 359 -12.74 7.94 6.43
C GLY A 359 -12.42 6.77 5.50
N HIS A 360 -11.67 5.81 6.03
CA HIS A 360 -11.21 4.63 5.32
C HIS A 360 -12.19 3.47 5.38
N PHE A 361 -12.29 2.74 4.29
CA PHE A 361 -13.15 1.57 4.14
C PHE A 361 -12.36 0.41 3.53
N ILE A 362 -12.77 -0.80 3.90
CA ILE A 362 -12.28 -2.05 3.32
C ILE A 362 -13.47 -2.74 2.66
N ALA A 363 -13.37 -3.03 1.38
CA ALA A 363 -14.32 -3.87 0.65
C ALA A 363 -13.75 -5.29 0.56
N MET A 364 -14.54 -6.29 0.93
CA MET A 364 -14.14 -7.70 0.87
C MET A 364 -15.22 -8.55 0.21
N VAL A 365 -14.81 -9.39 -0.73
CA VAL A 365 -15.64 -10.45 -1.28
C VAL A 365 -15.46 -11.70 -0.43
N LYS A 366 -16.47 -12.03 0.38
CA LYS A 366 -16.48 -13.24 1.22
C LYS A 366 -17.50 -14.26 0.71
N ALA A 367 -17.25 -15.55 0.97
CA ALA A 367 -18.26 -16.58 0.77
C ALA A 367 -19.48 -16.29 1.67
N SER A 368 -20.71 -16.47 1.15
CA SER A 368 -21.89 -16.39 2.03
C SER A 368 -21.99 -17.63 2.90
N ASP A 369 -22.45 -17.47 4.13
CA ASP A 369 -22.69 -18.59 5.06
C ASP A 369 -23.95 -19.39 4.70
N THR A 370 -24.78 -18.91 3.75
CA THR A 370 -26.18 -19.34 3.60
C THR A 370 -26.50 -20.10 2.31
N SER A 371 -25.65 -20.13 1.28
CA SER A 371 -25.83 -21.03 0.13
C SER A 371 -24.57 -21.21 -0.72
N ALA A 372 -24.42 -22.39 -1.33
CA ALA A 372 -23.32 -22.67 -2.25
C ALA A 372 -23.49 -21.85 -3.54
N GLY A 373 -22.74 -20.75 -3.66
CA GLY A 373 -22.61 -19.97 -4.90
C GLY A 373 -22.75 -18.46 -4.73
N THR A 374 -23.61 -17.98 -3.82
CA THR A 374 -23.73 -16.54 -3.55
C THR A 374 -22.60 -16.07 -2.66
N LYS A 375 -22.01 -14.92 -3.01
CA LYS A 375 -20.99 -14.25 -2.20
C LYS A 375 -21.49 -12.88 -1.79
N GLU A 376 -21.02 -12.45 -0.63
CA GLU A 376 -21.41 -11.18 -0.06
C GLU A 376 -20.23 -10.22 -0.21
N LEU A 377 -20.48 -9.06 -0.82
CA LEU A 377 -19.53 -7.95 -0.79
C LEU A 377 -19.83 -7.12 0.46
N VAL A 378 -18.91 -7.14 1.42
CA VAL A 378 -19.03 -6.43 2.68
C VAL A 378 -18.08 -5.25 2.74
N PHE A 379 -18.61 -4.12 3.23
CA PHE A 379 -17.86 -2.89 3.45
C PHE A 379 -17.70 -2.66 4.94
N TYR A 380 -16.47 -2.59 5.41
CA TYR A 380 -16.18 -2.23 6.79
C TYR A 380 -15.59 -0.84 6.84
N LYS A 381 -16.13 0.02 7.72
CA LYS A 381 -15.48 1.28 8.06
C LYS A 381 -14.32 1.00 9.00
N PHE A 382 -13.14 1.50 8.66
CA PHE A 382 -11.96 1.40 9.51
C PHE A 382 -11.93 2.57 10.49
N SER A 383 -11.97 2.29 11.80
CA SER A 383 -12.06 3.31 12.85
C SER A 383 -10.72 3.61 13.54
N GLY A 384 -9.58 3.13 13.02
CA GLY A 384 -8.28 3.27 13.69
C GLY A 384 -8.10 2.37 14.92
N ALA A 385 -9.18 1.88 15.54
CA ALA A 385 -9.18 0.94 16.65
C ALA A 385 -9.41 -0.51 16.22
N ALA A 386 -10.37 -0.70 15.32
CA ALA A 386 -10.79 -2.01 14.82
C ALA A 386 -11.68 -1.87 13.56
N THR A 387 -11.70 -2.91 12.73
CA THR A 387 -12.67 -3.12 11.64
C THR A 387 -13.94 -3.79 12.16
N ASN A 388 -14.79 -3.06 12.90
CA ASN A 388 -15.97 -3.68 13.51
C ASN A 388 -17.30 -3.16 12.98
N ASP A 389 -17.29 -2.03 12.26
CA ASP A 389 -18.51 -1.38 11.82
C ASP A 389 -18.80 -1.77 10.37
N LEU A 390 -19.65 -2.79 10.19
CA LEU A 390 -20.23 -3.12 8.89
C LEU A 390 -21.00 -1.89 8.39
N PHE A 391 -20.55 -1.34 7.28
CA PHE A 391 -21.14 -0.17 6.64
C PHE A 391 -22.28 -0.56 5.70
N GLN A 392 -22.01 -1.51 4.81
CA GLN A 392 -22.95 -1.98 3.80
C GLN A 392 -22.63 -3.44 3.44
N SER A 393 -23.64 -4.15 2.99
CA SER A 393 -23.52 -5.43 2.31
C SER A 393 -24.24 -5.35 0.97
N ILE A 394 -23.65 -5.94 -0.07
CA ILE A 394 -24.24 -6.11 -1.39
C ILE A 394 -24.11 -7.59 -1.75
N THR A 395 -25.24 -8.23 -2.03
CA THR A 395 -25.26 -9.58 -2.60
C THR A 395 -24.93 -9.51 -4.07
N ALA A 396 -23.96 -10.32 -4.51
CA ALA A 396 -23.55 -10.40 -5.90
C ALA A 396 -23.37 -11.86 -6.33
N ASP A 397 -23.57 -12.13 -7.63
CA ASP A 397 -23.46 -13.47 -8.21
C ASP A 397 -22.01 -13.79 -8.61
N ASP A 398 -21.38 -14.67 -7.83
CA ASP A 398 -19.95 -14.99 -7.84
C ASP A 398 -19.00 -13.80 -8.16
N PRO A 399 -19.06 -12.69 -7.39
CA PRO A 399 -18.11 -11.59 -7.52
C PRO A 399 -16.67 -12.13 -7.50
N SER A 400 -15.87 -11.65 -8.44
CA SER A 400 -14.49 -12.11 -8.71
C SER A 400 -13.45 -11.00 -8.57
N SER A 401 -13.87 -9.76 -8.77
CA SER A 401 -13.04 -8.58 -8.58
C SER A 401 -13.85 -7.41 -8.02
N VAL A 402 -13.18 -6.56 -7.26
CA VAL A 402 -13.73 -5.33 -6.72
C VAL A 402 -12.70 -4.22 -6.88
N LYS A 403 -13.16 -3.03 -7.27
CA LYS A 403 -12.33 -1.83 -7.34
C LYS A 403 -13.14 -0.62 -6.90
N VAL A 404 -12.58 0.19 -6.01
CA VAL A 404 -13.14 1.51 -5.72
C VAL A 404 -12.22 2.59 -6.26
N PHE A 405 -12.81 3.58 -6.93
CA PHE A 405 -12.08 4.70 -7.49
C PHE A 405 -12.91 5.98 -7.47
N HIS A 406 -12.23 7.12 -7.48
CA HIS A 406 -12.87 8.43 -7.50
C HIS A 406 -12.99 8.97 -8.93
N HIS A 407 -14.04 9.69 -9.25
CA HIS A 407 -14.13 10.43 -10.50
C HIS A 407 -14.84 11.75 -10.21
N HIS A 408 -14.14 12.86 -10.45
CA HIS A 408 -14.51 14.17 -9.92
C HIS A 408 -14.75 14.10 -8.40
N HIS A 409 -15.94 14.45 -7.92
CA HIS A 409 -16.29 14.42 -6.50
C HIS A 409 -17.00 13.12 -6.06
N ARG A 410 -17.11 12.13 -6.96
CA ARG A 410 -17.88 10.90 -6.71
C ARG A 410 -16.96 9.73 -6.43
N SER A 411 -17.38 8.86 -5.51
CA SER A 411 -16.78 7.54 -5.33
C SER A 411 -17.58 6.51 -6.11
N ILE A 412 -16.91 5.73 -6.94
CA ILE A 412 -17.49 4.69 -7.78
C ILE A 412 -16.92 3.35 -7.33
N LEU A 413 -17.82 2.40 -7.12
CA LEU A 413 -17.52 1.01 -6.82
C LEU A 413 -17.79 0.19 -8.09
N ALA A 414 -16.82 -0.61 -8.52
CA ALA A 414 -16.96 -1.56 -9.62
C ALA A 414 -16.87 -2.99 -9.07
N ILE A 415 -17.84 -3.83 -9.44
CA ILE A 415 -17.91 -5.24 -9.04
C ILE A 415 -17.97 -6.10 -10.30
N GLY A 416 -16.97 -6.97 -10.47
CA GLY A 416 -16.94 -7.95 -11.53
C GLY A 416 -17.64 -9.24 -11.13
N ASN A 417 -18.80 -9.53 -11.72
CA ASN A 417 -19.61 -10.71 -11.45
C ASN A 417 -19.41 -11.80 -12.51
N ALA A 418 -20.09 -12.94 -12.31
CA ALA A 418 -20.15 -13.99 -13.32
C ALA A 418 -20.78 -13.49 -14.63
N LEU A 419 -21.86 -12.71 -14.56
CA LEU A 419 -22.66 -12.34 -15.74
C LEU A 419 -22.55 -10.86 -16.15
N SER A 420 -22.01 -10.00 -15.28
CA SER A 420 -21.98 -8.55 -15.50
C SER A 420 -20.79 -7.89 -14.81
N LEU A 421 -20.52 -6.65 -15.21
CA LEU A 421 -19.79 -5.69 -14.39
C LEU A 421 -20.78 -4.64 -13.89
N ASP A 422 -21.00 -4.60 -12.59
CA ASP A 422 -21.90 -3.63 -11.97
C ASP A 422 -21.12 -2.47 -11.38
N LEU A 423 -21.50 -1.25 -11.76
CA LEU A 423 -20.97 -0.01 -11.21
C LEU A 423 -21.99 0.62 -10.28
N PHE A 424 -21.53 0.98 -9.09
CA PHE A 424 -22.31 1.68 -8.08
C PHE A 424 -21.70 3.05 -7.83
N LYS A 425 -22.56 4.03 -7.55
CA LYS A 425 -22.15 5.36 -7.11
C LYS A 425 -22.44 5.50 -5.63
N LEU A 426 -21.51 6.10 -4.89
CA LEU A 426 -21.83 6.59 -3.57
C LEU A 426 -22.79 7.76 -3.71
N ASN A 427 -23.90 7.74 -2.98
CA ASN A 427 -24.84 8.85 -2.99
C ASN A 427 -24.24 10.03 -2.23
N ASP A 428 -24.29 11.21 -2.85
CA ASP A 428 -24.00 12.47 -2.17
C ASP A 428 -25.00 12.66 -1.00
N ALA A 429 -24.52 13.17 0.13
CA ALA A 429 -25.30 13.27 1.37
C ALA A 429 -26.55 14.14 1.25
#